data_AF-A0A8S3FGI6-F1
#
_entry.id   AF-A0A8S3FGI6-F1
#
_cell.length_a   1.000
_cell.length_b   1.000
_cell.length_c   1.000
_cell.angle_alpha   90.00
_cell.angle_beta   90.00
_cell.angle_gamma   90.00
#
_symmetry.space_group_name_H-M   'P 1'
#
loop_
_entity.id
_entity.type
_entity.pdbx_description
1 polymer ?
#
loop_
_entity_poly.entity_id
_entity_poly.type
_entity_poly.pdbx_seq_one_letter_code
_entity_poly.pdbx_strand_id
1 'polypeptide(L)'
;SVYHKPAAEPYVTPFTSDHPRHVFSNIIKTSIERATRYSSKFEAFNYERRYIKLMLLYNGYPSTFIENEFHKYFSEYISKSPFLPIIDDEQKYFLLRKQILGQPTPRQTQVALSAALADIDNDPVDDDEKQQPNPDPKISEENISDINQKFFTHFTYEKRFKTCKRDMHQVYHDTFKDTPAMYTKLIVGNRIRRQTHNELIRKRPNKNFLRNTTIIKNKLGKKNMDQHQTTIIPGPPSTEYQ
;
A
#
# COMPACT_ATOMS: atom_id res chain seq x y z
N SER A 1 3.41 -21.88 -6.37
CA SER A 1 3.17 -20.69 -7.20
C SER A 1 2.45 -19.65 -6.35
N VAL A 2 2.58 -18.37 -6.68
CA VAL A 2 1.83 -17.31 -5.98
C VAL A 2 0.39 -17.32 -6.49
N TYR A 3 -0.58 -17.29 -5.57
CA TYR A 3 -1.98 -17.17 -5.97
C TYR A 3 -2.27 -15.76 -6.49
N HIS A 4 -2.80 -15.70 -7.71
CA HIS A 4 -3.30 -14.51 -8.36
C HIS A 4 -4.82 -14.62 -8.45
N LYS A 5 -5.54 -13.59 -7.99
CA LYS A 5 -6.99 -13.58 -8.07
C LYS A 5 -7.38 -13.39 -9.56
N PRO A 6 -8.14 -14.30 -10.19
CA PRO A 6 -8.42 -14.24 -11.63
C PRO A 6 -9.11 -12.94 -12.09
N ALA A 7 -9.91 -12.36 -11.20
CA ALA A 7 -10.63 -11.10 -11.44
C ALA A 7 -9.84 -9.84 -11.05
N ALA A 8 -8.65 -10.00 -10.46
CA ALA A 8 -7.77 -8.85 -10.25
C ALA A 8 -7.01 -8.65 -11.57
N GLU A 9 -7.45 -7.65 -12.32
CA GLU A 9 -6.69 -7.17 -13.45
C GLU A 9 -5.25 -6.83 -12.97
N PRO A 10 -4.23 -7.01 -13.81
CA PRO A 10 -2.82 -6.79 -13.45
C PRO A 10 -2.48 -5.30 -13.32
N TYR A 11 -3.42 -4.48 -12.83
CA TYR A 11 -3.26 -3.05 -12.66
C TYR A 11 -2.57 -2.77 -11.34
N VAL A 12 -1.31 -2.36 -11.46
CA VAL A 12 -0.65 -1.58 -10.42
C VAL A 12 -0.74 -0.11 -10.81
N THR A 13 -0.29 0.78 -9.94
CA THR A 13 -0.21 2.21 -10.25
C THR A 13 0.59 2.43 -11.54
N PRO A 14 0.00 3.02 -12.60
CA PRO A 14 0.72 3.25 -13.87
C PRO A 14 1.94 4.16 -13.67
N PHE A 15 3.02 3.93 -14.40
CA PHE A 15 4.25 4.72 -14.23
C PHE A 15 4.08 6.21 -14.61
N THR A 16 3.09 6.52 -15.44
CA THR A 16 2.74 7.89 -15.86
C THR A 16 1.93 8.67 -14.83
N SER A 17 1.54 8.04 -13.73
CA SER A 17 0.78 8.70 -12.66
C SER A 17 1.65 9.70 -11.86
N ASP A 18 1.01 10.71 -11.27
CA ASP A 18 1.65 11.74 -10.44
C ASP A 18 1.93 11.23 -9.02
N HIS A 19 2.66 10.12 -8.92
CA HIS A 19 3.13 9.55 -7.66
C HIS A 19 4.65 9.71 -7.53
N PRO A 20 5.15 9.89 -6.29
CA PRO A 20 6.59 10.02 -6.08
C PRO A 20 7.32 8.72 -6.40
N ARG A 21 8.57 8.84 -6.86
CA ARG A 21 9.38 7.70 -7.35
C ARG A 21 9.47 6.50 -6.39
N HIS A 22 9.52 6.76 -5.09
CA HIS A 22 9.59 5.69 -4.08
C HIS A 22 8.35 4.78 -4.07
N VAL A 23 7.17 5.27 -4.49
CA VAL A 23 5.96 4.43 -4.62
C VAL A 23 6.17 3.38 -5.70
N PHE A 24 6.72 3.76 -6.85
CA PHE A 24 7.02 2.84 -7.94
C PHE A 24 8.08 1.82 -7.55
N SER A 25 9.18 2.25 -6.91
CA SER A 25 10.20 1.34 -6.38
C SER A 25 9.61 0.36 -5.35
N ASN A 26 8.72 0.83 -4.47
CA ASN A 26 8.08 -0.03 -3.46
C ASN A 26 7.16 -1.09 -4.09
N ILE A 27 6.43 -0.76 -5.15
CA ILE A 27 5.60 -1.74 -5.88
C ILE A 27 6.46 -2.90 -6.38
N ILE A 28 7.63 -2.59 -6.96
CA ILE A 28 8.57 -3.59 -7.45
C ILE A 28 9.14 -4.41 -6.29
N LYS A 29 9.70 -3.74 -5.27
CA LYS A 29 10.30 -4.38 -4.09
C LYS A 29 9.32 -5.33 -3.40
N THR A 30 8.11 -4.87 -3.12
CA THR A 30 7.08 -5.68 -2.43
C THR A 30 6.60 -6.85 -3.29
N SER A 31 6.51 -6.68 -4.61
CA SER A 31 6.14 -7.77 -5.52
C SER A 31 7.20 -8.88 -5.54
N ILE A 32 8.48 -8.51 -5.64
CA ILE A 32 9.59 -9.49 -5.62
C ILE A 32 9.70 -10.17 -4.26
N GLU A 33 9.54 -9.42 -3.17
CA GLU A 33 9.56 -9.97 -1.81
C GLU A 33 8.43 -10.98 -1.61
N ARG A 34 7.22 -10.64 -2.05
CA ARG A 34 6.06 -11.55 -2.07
C ARG A 34 6.35 -12.81 -2.88
N ALA A 35 6.86 -12.65 -4.10
CA ALA A 35 7.24 -13.76 -4.97
C ALA A 35 8.23 -14.70 -4.29
N THR A 36 9.22 -14.15 -3.61
CA THR A 36 10.27 -14.90 -2.92
C THR A 36 9.72 -15.67 -1.73
N ARG A 37 8.86 -15.06 -0.91
CA ARG A 37 8.24 -15.69 0.27
C ARG A 37 7.32 -16.85 -0.10
N TYR A 38 6.43 -16.62 -1.07
CA TYR A 38 5.34 -17.56 -1.37
C TYR A 38 5.69 -18.61 -2.42
N SER A 39 6.74 -18.41 -3.21
CA SER A 39 7.25 -19.46 -4.07
C SER A 39 8.01 -20.49 -3.24
N SER A 40 7.68 -21.77 -3.39
CA SER A 40 8.38 -22.87 -2.71
C SER A 40 9.51 -23.45 -3.56
N LYS A 41 9.35 -23.41 -4.88
CA LYS A 41 10.31 -23.94 -5.87
C LYS A 41 10.95 -22.79 -6.64
N PHE A 42 12.21 -22.95 -7.03
CA PHE A 42 12.94 -21.95 -7.82
C PHE A 42 12.25 -21.67 -9.17
N GLU A 43 11.75 -22.70 -9.84
CA GLU A 43 11.03 -22.55 -11.11
C GLU A 43 9.77 -21.68 -10.95
N ALA A 44 8.99 -21.92 -9.89
CA ALA A 44 7.80 -21.13 -9.57
C ALA A 44 8.15 -19.65 -9.30
N PHE A 45 9.28 -19.40 -8.63
CA PHE A 45 9.80 -18.06 -8.43
C PHE A 45 10.19 -17.40 -9.75
N ASN A 46 10.84 -18.13 -10.66
CA ASN A 46 11.20 -17.60 -11.98
C ASN A 46 9.98 -17.25 -12.84
N TYR A 47 8.92 -18.07 -12.81
CA TYR A 47 7.66 -17.73 -13.46
C TYR A 47 7.07 -16.44 -12.89
N GLU A 48 7.01 -16.32 -11.56
CA GLU A 48 6.50 -15.12 -10.89
C GLU A 48 7.36 -13.89 -11.21
N ARG A 49 8.68 -14.05 -11.26
CA ARG A 49 9.64 -12.99 -11.64
C ARG A 49 9.35 -12.47 -13.05
N ARG A 50 9.13 -13.36 -14.02
CA ARG A 50 8.76 -13.00 -15.40
C ARG A 50 7.39 -12.33 -15.45
N TYR A 51 6.41 -12.87 -14.71
CA TYR A 51 5.07 -12.31 -14.60
C TYR A 51 5.11 -10.86 -14.08
N ILE A 52 5.85 -10.59 -13.00
CA ILE A 52 6.01 -9.24 -12.43
C ILE A 52 6.62 -8.28 -13.47
N LYS A 53 7.67 -8.70 -14.18
CA LYS A 53 8.28 -7.87 -15.24
C LYS A 53 7.26 -7.52 -16.33
N LEU A 54 6.52 -8.52 -16.82
CA LEU A 54 5.50 -8.31 -17.84
C LEU A 54 4.38 -7.39 -17.36
N MET A 55 3.89 -7.59 -16.14
CA MET A 55 2.90 -6.74 -15.49
C MET A 55 3.38 -5.29 -15.41
N LEU A 56 4.61 -5.03 -14.97
CA LEU A 56 5.16 -3.67 -14.86
C LEU A 56 5.29 -2.99 -16.22
N LEU A 57 5.78 -3.73 -17.24
CA LEU A 57 5.88 -3.22 -18.62
C LEU A 57 4.49 -2.84 -19.16
N TYR A 58 3.47 -3.66 -18.91
CA TYR A 58 2.10 -3.37 -19.30
C TYR A 58 1.54 -2.10 -18.62
N ASN A 59 1.97 -1.80 -17.39
CA ASN A 59 1.63 -0.57 -16.67
C ASN A 59 2.54 0.63 -17.02
N GLY A 60 3.33 0.53 -18.09
CA GLY A 60 4.13 1.63 -18.64
C GLY A 60 5.46 1.89 -17.95
N TYR A 61 5.95 0.96 -17.11
CA TYR A 61 7.25 1.13 -16.45
C TYR A 61 8.41 0.97 -17.46
N PRO A 62 9.40 1.88 -17.47
CA PRO A 62 10.57 1.73 -18.33
C PRO A 62 11.38 0.47 -17.96
N SER A 63 11.76 -0.32 -18.98
CA SER A 63 12.54 -1.55 -18.77
C SER A 63 13.82 -1.32 -17.96
N THR A 64 14.55 -0.23 -18.25
CA THR A 64 15.77 0.15 -17.51
C THR A 64 15.51 0.43 -16.03
N PHE A 65 14.35 1.03 -15.70
CA PHE A 65 13.96 1.27 -14.32
C PHE A 65 13.63 -0.06 -13.61
N ILE A 66 12.90 -0.95 -14.28
CA ILE A 66 12.58 -2.29 -13.75
C ILE A 66 13.87 -3.06 -13.44
N GLU A 67 14.79 -3.16 -14.40
CA GLU A 67 16.04 -3.92 -14.20
C GLU A 67 16.90 -3.31 -13.08
N ASN A 68 16.98 -1.98 -12.98
CA ASN A 68 17.70 -1.33 -11.89
C ASN A 68 17.11 -1.64 -10.51
N GLU A 69 15.78 -1.63 -10.37
CA GLU A 69 15.12 -1.94 -9.09
C GLU A 69 15.26 -3.43 -8.73
N PHE A 70 15.18 -4.33 -9.71
CA PHE A 70 15.48 -5.76 -9.50
C PHE A 70 16.93 -5.97 -9.05
N HIS A 71 17.88 -5.32 -9.73
CA HIS A 71 19.29 -5.38 -9.39
C HIS A 71 19.54 -4.88 -7.96
N LYS A 72 18.99 -3.71 -7.62
CA LYS A 72 19.08 -3.14 -6.28
C LYS A 72 18.54 -4.11 -5.24
N TYR A 73 17.35 -4.67 -5.47
CA TYR A 73 16.75 -5.65 -4.57
C TYR A 73 17.67 -6.86 -4.34
N PHE A 74 18.17 -7.51 -5.40
CA PHE A 74 19.01 -8.69 -5.23
C PHE A 74 20.40 -8.38 -4.65
N SER A 75 20.94 -7.18 -4.90
CA SER A 75 22.20 -6.74 -4.30
C SER A 75 22.15 -6.58 -2.77
N GLU A 76 20.95 -6.44 -2.18
CA GLU A 76 20.77 -6.40 -0.73
C GLU A 76 21.01 -7.78 -0.07
N TYR A 77 20.86 -8.88 -0.82
CA TYR A 77 20.85 -10.24 -0.27
C TYR A 77 21.96 -11.15 -0.82
N ILE A 78 22.36 -10.95 -2.08
CA ILE A 78 23.44 -11.68 -2.70
C ILE A 78 24.73 -10.93 -2.42
N SER A 79 25.77 -11.63 -1.96
CA SER A 79 27.11 -11.06 -1.75
C SER A 79 27.52 -10.18 -2.92
N LYS A 80 28.19 -9.06 -2.64
CA LYS A 80 28.69 -8.03 -3.59
C LYS A 80 29.66 -8.62 -4.61
N SER A 81 29.16 -9.49 -5.48
CA SER A 81 29.87 -9.97 -6.65
C SER A 81 29.97 -8.82 -7.64
N PRO A 82 31.10 -8.64 -8.32
CA PRO A 82 31.23 -7.66 -9.41
C PRO A 82 30.35 -8.03 -10.62
N PHE A 83 29.84 -9.26 -10.69
CA PHE A 83 28.92 -9.71 -11.73
C PHE A 83 27.47 -9.48 -11.32
N LEU A 84 26.59 -9.25 -12.31
CA LEU A 84 25.16 -9.01 -12.08
C LEU A 84 24.59 -10.04 -11.08
N PRO A 85 23.87 -9.60 -10.02
CA PRO A 85 23.23 -10.46 -9.04
C PRO A 85 22.05 -11.17 -9.71
N ILE A 86 22.38 -12.18 -10.50
CA ILE A 86 21.44 -13.04 -11.17
C ILE A 86 21.26 -14.26 -10.29
N ILE A 87 20.00 -14.53 -9.94
CA ILE A 87 19.59 -15.80 -9.34
C ILE A 87 19.34 -16.75 -10.50
N ASP A 88 20.38 -17.49 -10.85
CA ASP A 88 20.44 -18.54 -11.85
C ASP A 88 20.32 -19.94 -11.24
N ASP A 89 20.62 -20.07 -9.95
CA ASP A 89 20.70 -21.33 -9.22
C ASP A 89 19.69 -21.44 -8.08
N GLU A 90 19.23 -22.68 -7.84
CA GLU A 90 18.28 -23.02 -6.79
C GLU A 90 18.86 -22.83 -5.39
N GLN A 91 20.16 -23.08 -5.19
CA GLN A 91 20.78 -22.88 -3.88
C GLN A 91 20.82 -21.40 -3.51
N LYS A 92 21.19 -20.53 -4.45
CA LYS A 92 21.15 -19.06 -4.27
C LYS A 92 19.74 -18.59 -3.92
N TYR A 93 18.73 -19.11 -4.61
CA TYR A 93 17.33 -18.81 -4.31
C TYR A 93 16.93 -19.28 -2.91
N PHE A 94 17.33 -20.49 -2.50
CA PHE A 94 17.03 -21.02 -1.17
C PHE A 94 17.65 -20.17 -0.06
N LEU A 95 18.90 -19.73 -0.23
CA LEU A 95 19.58 -18.82 0.71
C LEU A 95 18.84 -17.48 0.84
N LEU A 96 18.50 -16.87 -0.29
CA LEU A 96 17.69 -15.65 -0.34
C LEU A 96 16.35 -15.84 0.41
N ARG A 97 15.64 -16.92 0.09
CA ARG A 97 14.34 -17.22 0.71
C ARG A 97 14.47 -17.42 2.21
N LYS A 98 15.50 -18.13 2.68
CA LYS A 98 15.77 -18.34 4.10
C LYS A 98 15.99 -17.01 4.84
N GLN A 99 16.75 -16.09 4.24
CA GLN A 99 16.97 -14.75 4.81
C GLN A 99 15.66 -13.95 4.92
N ILE A 100 14.85 -13.94 3.86
CA ILE A 100 13.60 -13.18 3.84
C ILE A 100 12.54 -13.78 4.76
N LEU A 101 12.44 -15.11 4.86
CA LEU A 101 11.48 -15.76 5.76
C LEU A 101 11.74 -15.45 7.24
N GLY A 102 13.01 -15.21 7.61
CA GLY A 102 13.36 -14.77 8.96
C GLY A 102 12.94 -13.33 9.27
N GLN A 103 12.65 -12.51 8.25
CA GLN A 103 12.23 -11.12 8.45
C GLN A 103 10.72 -11.04 8.66
N PRO A 104 10.24 -10.42 9.75
CA PRO A 104 8.81 -10.22 9.96
C PRO A 104 8.24 -9.30 8.87
N THR A 105 7.04 -9.63 8.41
CA THR A 105 6.30 -8.76 7.48
C THR A 105 5.92 -7.45 8.17
N PRO A 106 5.69 -6.33 7.45
CA PRO A 106 5.28 -5.07 8.07
C PRO A 106 4.08 -5.20 9.01
N ARG A 107 3.11 -6.05 8.64
CA ARG A 107 1.95 -6.36 9.49
C ARG A 107 2.35 -7.11 10.76
N GLN A 108 3.23 -8.12 10.66
CA GLN A 108 3.73 -8.84 11.83
C GLN A 108 4.53 -7.91 12.74
N THR A 109 5.40 -7.07 12.19
CA THR A 109 6.13 -6.05 12.95
C THR A 109 5.18 -5.09 13.66
N GLN A 110 4.13 -4.61 12.97
CA GLN A 110 3.14 -3.73 13.58
C GLN A 110 2.39 -4.42 14.72
N VAL A 111 2.00 -5.68 14.54
CA VAL A 111 1.32 -6.46 15.59
C VAL A 111 2.26 -6.68 16.78
N ALA A 112 3.51 -7.06 16.53
CA ALA A 112 4.51 -7.26 17.59
C ALA A 112 4.78 -5.97 18.37
N LEU A 113 4.92 -4.83 17.68
CA LEU A 113 5.07 -3.52 18.33
C LEU A 113 3.83 -3.14 19.15
N SER A 114 2.64 -3.41 18.62
CA SER A 114 1.39 -3.11 19.32
C SER A 114 1.21 -3.97 20.58
N ALA A 115 1.62 -5.24 20.52
CA ALA A 115 1.63 -6.14 21.68
C ALA A 115 2.63 -5.65 22.74
N ALA A 116 3.88 -5.37 22.34
CA ALA A 116 4.91 -4.88 23.25
C ALA A 116 4.54 -3.56 23.95
N LEU A 117 3.85 -2.64 23.25
CA LEU A 117 3.37 -1.40 23.87
C LEU A 117 2.24 -1.65 24.87
N ALA A 118 1.37 -2.63 24.62
CA ALA A 118 0.31 -2.99 25.55
C ALA A 118 0.85 -3.63 26.84
N ASP A 119 1.98 -4.34 26.77
CA ASP A 119 2.62 -4.92 27.96
C ASP A 119 3.21 -3.84 28.88
N ILE A 120 3.79 -2.76 28.32
CA ILE A 120 4.33 -1.62 29.09
C ILE A 120 3.23 -0.88 29.87
N ASP A 121 2.05 -0.71 29.28
CA ASP A 121 0.93 -0.04 29.94
C ASP A 121 0.30 -0.87 31.08
N ASN A 122 0.64 -2.16 31.16
CA ASN A 122 0.17 -3.06 32.22
C ASN A 122 1.20 -3.29 33.34
N ASP A 123 2.40 -2.71 33.26
CA ASP A 123 3.31 -2.71 34.41
C ASP A 123 2.69 -1.80 35.47
N PRO A 124 2.27 -2.34 36.64
CA PRO A 124 1.79 -1.51 37.72
C PRO A 124 2.95 -0.62 38.12
N VAL A 125 2.83 0.67 37.85
CA VAL A 125 3.68 1.66 38.51
C VAL A 125 3.41 1.46 39.99
N ASP A 126 4.44 0.98 40.71
CA ASP A 126 4.50 0.95 42.17
C ASP A 126 4.35 2.40 42.65
N ASP A 127 3.10 2.86 42.75
CA ASP A 127 2.70 3.93 43.65
C ASP A 127 2.76 3.34 45.07
N ASP A 128 3.98 3.21 45.57
CA ASP A 128 4.25 3.06 46.98
C ASP A 128 3.75 4.34 47.68
N GLU A 129 2.52 4.31 48.20
CA GLU A 129 2.33 4.45 49.64
C GLU A 129 0.89 4.15 50.08
N LYS A 130 0.80 3.09 50.89
CA LYS A 130 -0.22 2.74 51.91
C LYS A 130 -1.36 1.79 51.51
N GLN A 131 -1.08 0.51 51.83
CA GLN A 131 -1.91 -0.41 52.62
C GLN A 131 -3.26 -0.86 52.02
N GLN A 132 -3.28 -2.08 51.47
CA GLN A 132 -3.80 -3.29 52.15
C GLN A 132 -3.65 -4.53 51.26
N PRO A 133 -3.41 -5.73 51.83
CA PRO A 133 -3.22 -6.95 51.07
C PRO A 133 -4.59 -7.47 50.61
N ASN A 134 -4.90 -7.32 49.33
CA ASN A 134 -5.93 -8.13 48.69
C ASN A 134 -5.25 -9.31 47.98
N PRO A 135 -5.72 -10.55 48.20
CA PRO A 135 -5.13 -11.72 47.57
C PRO A 135 -5.36 -11.68 46.06
N ASP A 136 -4.31 -11.97 45.31
CA ASP A 136 -4.28 -12.06 43.86
C ASP A 136 -5.43 -12.90 43.30
N PRO A 137 -6.18 -12.42 42.28
CA PRO A 137 -7.02 -13.31 41.52
C PRO A 137 -6.10 -14.16 40.64
N LYS A 138 -5.88 -15.41 41.07
CA LYS A 138 -5.43 -16.48 40.18
C LYS A 138 -6.27 -16.42 38.91
N ILE A 139 -5.65 -16.07 37.78
CA ILE A 139 -6.26 -16.21 36.46
C ILE A 139 -6.39 -17.71 36.23
N SER A 140 -7.58 -18.25 36.51
CA SER A 140 -7.94 -19.61 36.18
C SER A 140 -8.02 -19.75 34.65
N GLU A 141 -7.52 -20.85 34.12
CA GLU A 141 -7.56 -21.23 32.70
C GLU A 141 -9.00 -21.42 32.14
N GLU A 142 -10.03 -21.17 32.96
CA GLU A 142 -11.44 -21.31 32.59
C GLU A 142 -11.94 -20.26 31.57
N ASN A 143 -11.23 -19.14 31.40
CA ASN A 143 -11.70 -18.01 30.57
C ASN A 143 -11.38 -18.10 29.06
N ILE A 144 -10.69 -19.14 28.59
CA ILE A 144 -10.41 -19.29 27.14
C ILE A 144 -11.68 -19.65 26.35
N SER A 145 -12.66 -20.30 26.98
CA SER A 145 -13.94 -20.64 26.35
C SER A 145 -14.81 -19.41 26.03
N ASP A 146 -14.61 -18.30 26.77
CA ASP A 146 -15.41 -17.07 26.68
C ASP A 146 -14.99 -16.13 25.55
N ILE A 147 -13.78 -16.29 25.02
CA ILE A 147 -13.27 -15.45 23.91
C ILE A 147 -13.93 -15.84 22.59
N ASN A 148 -14.29 -17.12 22.42
CA ASN A 148 -14.91 -17.63 21.20
C ASN A 148 -16.39 -17.20 21.02
N GLN A 149 -16.98 -16.54 22.01
CA GLN A 149 -18.36 -16.05 21.97
C GLN A 149 -18.46 -14.53 21.73
N LYS A 150 -17.43 -13.87 21.20
CA LYS A 150 -17.48 -12.42 20.94
C LYS A 150 -17.35 -12.12 19.45
N PHE A 151 -18.28 -11.33 18.92
CA PHE A 151 -18.27 -10.88 17.53
C PHE A 151 -17.99 -9.38 17.48
N PHE A 152 -16.86 -8.97 16.88
CA PHE A 152 -16.43 -7.58 16.87
C PHE A 152 -16.75 -6.90 15.54
N THR A 153 -17.53 -5.84 15.59
CA THR A 153 -17.80 -4.98 14.43
C THR A 153 -17.25 -3.57 14.69
N HIS A 154 -16.54 -3.01 13.73
CA HIS A 154 -16.01 -1.66 13.80
C HIS A 154 -16.63 -0.79 12.72
N PHE A 155 -17.04 0.43 13.08
CA PHE A 155 -17.50 1.43 12.12
C PHE A 155 -16.71 2.73 12.24
N THR A 156 -16.63 3.48 11.15
CA THR A 156 -16.04 4.82 11.13
C THR A 156 -17.09 5.82 11.62
N TYR A 157 -16.80 6.56 12.68
CA TYR A 157 -17.74 7.55 13.20
C TYR A 157 -17.87 8.76 12.28
N GLU A 158 -19.11 9.05 11.92
CA GLU A 158 -19.52 10.32 11.35
C GLU A 158 -20.65 10.90 12.19
N LYS A 159 -20.77 12.23 12.28
CA LYS A 159 -21.79 12.90 13.09
C LYS A 159 -23.22 12.44 12.76
N ARG A 160 -23.49 12.11 11.49
CA ARG A 160 -24.77 11.58 11.01
C ARG A 160 -25.07 10.14 11.46
N PHE A 161 -24.06 9.41 11.94
CA PHE A 161 -24.16 8.03 12.41
C PHE A 161 -24.12 7.92 13.94
N LYS A 162 -24.56 8.96 14.66
CA LYS A 162 -24.61 8.95 16.13
C LYS A 162 -25.42 7.78 16.70
N THR A 163 -26.48 7.36 16.01
CA THR A 163 -27.34 6.23 16.42
C THR A 163 -26.84 4.87 15.90
N CYS A 164 -25.89 4.85 14.96
CA CYS A 164 -25.51 3.64 14.21
C CYS A 164 -25.07 2.49 15.12
N LYS A 165 -24.38 2.79 16.23
CA LYS A 165 -24.03 1.76 17.24
C LYS A 165 -25.28 1.08 17.81
N ARG A 166 -26.28 1.86 18.22
CA ARG A 166 -27.55 1.36 18.74
C ARG A 166 -28.30 0.58 17.67
N ASP A 167 -28.34 1.13 16.46
CA ASP A 167 -29.07 0.53 15.34
C ASP A 167 -28.45 -0.82 14.95
N MET A 168 -27.12 -0.96 14.98
CA MET A 168 -26.43 -2.25 14.77
C MET A 168 -26.76 -3.28 15.86
N HIS A 169 -26.83 -2.87 17.13
CA HIS A 169 -27.25 -3.77 18.21
C HIS A 169 -28.72 -4.20 18.04
N GLN A 170 -29.60 -3.27 17.64
CA GLN A 170 -31.00 -3.56 17.39
C GLN A 170 -31.17 -4.56 16.26
N VAL A 171 -30.52 -4.31 15.11
CA VAL A 171 -30.55 -5.22 13.95
C VAL A 171 -30.00 -6.59 14.32
N TYR A 172 -28.89 -6.66 15.07
CA TYR A 172 -28.33 -7.93 15.54
C TYR A 172 -29.31 -8.70 16.42
N HIS A 173 -29.89 -8.03 17.41
CA HIS A 173 -30.89 -8.64 18.28
C HIS A 173 -32.11 -9.15 17.48
N ASP A 174 -32.69 -8.30 16.63
CA ASP A 174 -33.92 -8.65 15.90
C ASP A 174 -33.69 -9.77 14.88
N THR A 175 -32.51 -9.84 14.28
CA THR A 175 -32.14 -10.86 13.29
C THR A 175 -31.83 -12.20 13.96
N PHE A 176 -31.13 -12.18 15.10
CA PHE A 176 -30.56 -13.39 15.69
C PHE A 176 -31.27 -13.90 16.95
N LYS A 177 -32.29 -13.20 17.48
CA LYS A 177 -32.98 -13.54 18.74
C LYS A 177 -33.36 -15.02 18.91
N ASP A 178 -33.71 -15.71 17.82
CA ASP A 178 -34.18 -17.11 17.84
C ASP A 178 -33.12 -18.08 17.27
N THR A 179 -31.87 -17.65 17.18
CA THR A 179 -30.76 -18.44 16.61
C THR A 179 -29.64 -18.66 17.63
N PRO A 180 -28.84 -19.73 17.50
CA PRO A 180 -27.66 -19.93 18.35
C PRO A 180 -26.63 -18.79 18.26
N ALA A 181 -26.68 -17.98 17.21
CA ALA A 181 -25.81 -16.81 17.08
C ALA A 181 -26.05 -15.79 18.21
N MET A 182 -27.23 -15.76 18.83
CA MET A 182 -27.55 -14.84 19.94
C MET A 182 -26.66 -15.04 21.18
N TYR A 183 -26.10 -16.24 21.36
CA TYR A 183 -25.13 -16.50 22.44
C TYR A 183 -23.78 -15.81 22.18
N THR A 184 -23.54 -15.34 20.95
CA THR A 184 -22.36 -14.55 20.63
C THR A 184 -22.61 -13.09 20.99
N LYS A 185 -21.79 -12.52 21.88
CA LYS A 185 -21.87 -11.10 22.24
C LYS A 185 -21.34 -10.23 21.12
N LEU A 186 -22.21 -9.50 20.44
CA LEU A 186 -21.81 -8.43 19.51
C LEU A 186 -21.17 -7.27 20.29
N ILE A 187 -19.96 -6.89 19.89
CA ILE A 187 -19.25 -5.71 20.38
C ILE A 187 -19.07 -4.74 19.20
N VAL A 188 -19.76 -3.60 19.27
CA VAL A 188 -19.65 -2.54 18.26
C VAL A 188 -18.68 -1.46 18.74
N GLY A 189 -17.51 -1.41 18.13
CA GLY A 189 -16.46 -0.43 18.38
C GLY A 189 -16.49 0.73 17.38
N ASN A 190 -16.11 1.91 17.84
CA ASN A 190 -15.86 3.05 16.97
C ASN A 190 -14.37 3.09 16.60
N ARG A 191 -14.04 3.09 15.31
CA ARG A 191 -12.68 3.41 14.86
C ARG A 191 -12.50 4.93 14.88
N ILE A 192 -12.04 5.44 16.02
CA ILE A 192 -11.51 6.82 16.10
C ILE A 192 -10.14 6.81 15.42
N ARG A 193 -10.11 6.99 14.11
CA ARG A 193 -8.87 7.38 13.43
C ARG A 193 -8.55 8.81 13.85
N ARG A 194 -7.67 8.98 14.85
CA ARG A 194 -7.21 10.32 15.29
C ARG A 194 -6.63 11.17 14.12
N GLN A 195 -6.29 10.56 12.99
CA GLN A 195 -5.69 11.22 11.83
C GLN A 195 -6.63 11.43 10.62
N THR A 196 -7.89 10.96 10.61
CA THR A 196 -8.78 11.18 9.43
C THR A 196 -9.14 12.65 9.22
N HIS A 197 -9.06 13.49 10.26
CA HIS A 197 -9.21 14.94 10.12
C HIS A 197 -8.13 15.52 9.17
N ASN A 198 -6.91 14.97 9.20
CA ASN A 198 -5.81 15.40 8.32
C ASN A 198 -5.95 14.85 6.88
N GLU A 199 -6.62 13.71 6.70
CA GLU A 199 -6.90 13.14 5.37
C GLU A 199 -8.02 13.87 4.64
N LEU A 200 -9.09 14.28 5.36
CA LEU A 200 -10.22 15.00 4.77
C LEU A 200 -9.92 16.49 4.50
N ILE A 201 -9.03 17.12 5.27
CA ILE A 201 -8.65 18.53 5.06
C ILE A 201 -7.75 18.73 3.83
N ARG A 202 -7.01 17.70 3.40
CA ARG A 202 -6.02 17.84 2.31
C ARG A 202 -6.56 17.62 0.90
N LYS A 203 -7.86 17.37 0.73
CA LYS A 203 -8.49 17.12 -0.57
C LYS A 203 -9.49 18.22 -0.97
N ARG A 204 -9.21 19.50 -0.66
CA ARG A 204 -9.85 20.57 -1.45
C ARG A 204 -9.31 20.46 -2.88
N PRO A 205 -10.17 20.29 -3.91
CA PRO A 205 -9.72 20.35 -5.30
C PRO A 205 -8.96 21.65 -5.49
N ASN A 206 -7.78 21.58 -6.12
CA ASN A 206 -7.00 22.78 -6.41
C ASN A 206 -7.90 23.76 -7.18
N LYS A 207 -8.02 25.01 -6.69
CA LYS A 207 -8.91 26.04 -7.27
C LYS A 207 -8.66 26.26 -8.76
N ASN A 208 -7.48 25.90 -9.25
CA ASN A 208 -7.13 25.96 -10.66
C ASN A 208 -7.94 24.98 -11.53
N PHE A 209 -8.42 23.84 -10.99
CA PHE A 209 -9.33 22.93 -11.69
C PHE A 209 -10.78 23.44 -11.76
N LEU A 210 -11.15 24.39 -10.89
CA LEU A 210 -12.49 24.98 -10.85
C LEU A 210 -12.59 26.27 -11.68
N ARG A 211 -11.48 26.76 -12.24
CA ARG A 211 -11.50 27.88 -13.19
C ARG A 211 -11.88 27.31 -14.55
N ASN A 212 -13.17 27.40 -14.89
CA ASN A 212 -13.69 27.14 -16.22
C ASN A 212 -12.78 27.78 -17.28
N THR A 213 -12.19 26.95 -18.13
CA THR A 213 -11.26 27.32 -19.21
C THR A 213 -11.94 28.07 -20.37
N THR A 214 -13.15 28.59 -20.16
CA THR A 214 -13.99 29.20 -21.20
C THR A 214 -13.56 30.63 -21.59
N ILE A 215 -12.48 31.18 -21.01
CA ILE A 215 -12.03 32.57 -21.28
C ILE A 215 -10.71 32.64 -22.08
N ILE A 216 -10.31 31.59 -22.81
CA ILE A 216 -9.17 31.67 -23.74
C ILE A 216 -9.63 31.39 -25.17
N LYS A 217 -10.54 32.22 -25.70
CA LYS A 217 -10.69 32.38 -27.16
C LYS A 217 -10.84 33.82 -27.67
N ASN A 218 -10.82 34.85 -26.81
CA ASN A 218 -11.07 36.23 -27.26
C ASN A 218 -9.88 37.20 -27.11
N LYS A 219 -8.64 36.73 -26.93
CA LYS A 219 -7.46 37.61 -26.82
C LYS A 219 -6.27 37.25 -27.73
N LEU A 220 -6.53 36.54 -28.83
CA LEU A 220 -5.53 36.33 -29.90
C LEU A 220 -5.90 37.04 -31.23
N GLY A 221 -6.64 38.15 -31.14
CA GLY A 221 -7.00 38.96 -32.30
C GLY A 221 -6.89 40.44 -31.96
N LYS A 222 -5.65 40.95 -31.84
CA LYS A 222 -5.24 42.36 -32.02
C LYS A 222 -3.83 42.57 -31.47
N LYS A 223 -2.83 42.27 -32.30
CA LYS A 223 -1.58 43.03 -32.43
C LYS A 223 -0.68 42.28 -33.40
N ASN A 224 -0.56 42.84 -34.60
CA ASN A 224 0.67 42.92 -35.41
C ASN A 224 0.26 43.35 -36.83
N MET A 225 -0.21 44.59 -36.95
CA MET A 225 0.17 45.42 -38.08
C MET A 225 1.28 46.29 -37.54
N ASP A 226 2.52 45.95 -37.87
CA ASP A 226 3.54 46.93 -38.25
C ASP A 226 4.78 46.19 -38.76
N GLN A 227 5.01 46.36 -40.06
CA GLN A 227 6.29 46.64 -40.69
C GLN A 227 7.47 45.72 -40.35
N HIS A 228 7.79 44.76 -41.23
CA HIS A 228 9.18 44.50 -41.58
C HIS A 228 9.33 44.10 -43.06
N GLN A 229 9.95 45.05 -43.75
CA GLN A 229 10.75 45.01 -44.97
C GLN A 229 11.07 43.65 -45.59
N THR A 230 10.72 43.57 -46.87
CA THR A 230 11.17 42.63 -47.89
C THR A 230 12.71 42.70 -48.03
N THR A 231 13.41 41.66 -47.60
CA THR A 231 14.79 41.40 -48.04
C THR A 231 14.77 40.25 -49.02
N ILE A 232 14.98 40.59 -50.30
CA ILE A 232 15.12 39.68 -51.42
C ILE A 232 16.45 38.93 -51.25
N ILE A 233 16.39 37.60 -51.13
CA ILE A 233 17.57 36.73 -51.16
C ILE A 233 17.70 36.20 -52.59
N PRO A 234 18.83 36.43 -53.30
CA PRO A 234 19.05 35.89 -54.63
C PRO A 234 19.33 34.38 -54.55
N GLY A 235 18.64 33.61 -55.40
CA GLY A 235 18.81 32.16 -55.52
C GLY A 235 20.15 31.77 -56.15
N PRO A 236 20.66 30.58 -55.83
CA PRO A 236 21.91 30.07 -56.40
C PRO A 236 21.74 29.65 -57.87
N PRO A 237 22.79 29.80 -58.71
CA PRO A 237 22.75 29.42 -60.11
C PRO A 237 22.74 27.89 -60.25
N SER A 238 21.78 27.40 -61.05
CA SER A 238 21.70 26.03 -61.53
C SER A 238 22.87 25.74 -62.49
N THR A 239 23.79 24.89 -62.07
CA THR A 239 24.77 24.25 -62.94
C THR A 239 24.11 23.08 -63.68
N GLU A 240 23.84 23.29 -64.96
CA GLU A 240 23.68 22.22 -65.94
C GLU A 240 25.05 21.60 -66.22
N TYR A 241 25.15 20.27 -66.15
CA TYR A 241 26.18 19.52 -66.85
C TYR A 241 25.50 18.54 -67.80
N GLN A 242 25.89 18.69 -69.07
CA GLN A 242 25.67 17.81 -70.20
C GLN A 242 26.41 16.47 -70.03
#